data_AF-A0A948FKU2-F1
#
_entry.id   AF-A0A948FKU2-F1
#
_cell.length_a   1.000
_cell.length_b   1.000
_cell.length_c   1.000
_cell.angle_alpha   90.00
_cell.angle_beta   90.00
_cell.angle_gamma   90.00
#
_symmetry.space_group_name_H-M   'P 1'
#
loop_
_entity.id
_entity.type
_entity.pdbx_description
1 polymer ?
#
loop_
_entity_poly.entity_id
_entity_poly.type
_entity_poly.pdbx_seq_one_letter_code
_entity_poly.pdbx_strand_id
1 'polypeptide(L)'
;MSESDENNLPYGDSLWLEVWRLSAARSFKKHLIVFHKLSWLILLLILVSACSQGRRLADFSSDGCSLFPDRNLITKADWCECCFEHDTSYWKGGSKQEREEADRKLQSCILEKTGDPILADTVYNGVRFGGSPYFYNWYRWGYGWDYGRGYKPLSPEEQEEAQIKLETYFKTNKDDTCR
;
A
#
# COMPACT_ATOMS: atom_id res chain seq x y z
N MET A 1 69.56 -13.91 -75.79
CA MET A 1 69.42 -12.44 -75.80
C MET A 1 67.93 -12.20 -75.91
N SER A 2 67.13 -11.86 -74.91
CA SER A 2 67.27 -11.28 -73.55
C SER A 2 65.88 -11.55 -72.91
N GLU A 3 65.73 -12.25 -71.79
CA GLU A 3 65.73 -11.76 -70.38
C GLU A 3 65.22 -10.33 -70.14
N SER A 4 64.42 -10.18 -69.07
CA SER A 4 63.82 -8.97 -68.45
C SER A 4 62.48 -8.51 -69.08
N ASP A 5 61.40 -8.12 -68.38
CA ASP A 5 61.00 -7.90 -66.99
C ASP A 5 59.45 -8.11 -66.94
N GLU A 6 58.72 -8.38 -65.85
CA GLU A 6 58.45 -7.47 -64.75
C GLU A 6 57.64 -8.24 -63.67
N ASN A 7 58.27 -8.51 -62.53
CA ASN A 7 57.58 -8.78 -61.26
C ASN A 7 57.51 -7.44 -60.51
N ASN A 8 56.32 -6.98 -60.11
CA ASN A 8 56.13 -6.13 -58.92
C ASN A 8 54.64 -5.96 -58.58
N LEU A 9 54.15 -6.77 -57.64
CA LEU A 9 52.95 -6.44 -56.85
C LEU A 9 53.41 -5.99 -55.46
N PRO A 10 52.87 -4.89 -54.91
CA PRO A 10 53.45 -4.24 -53.74
C PRO A 10 53.13 -5.01 -52.46
N TYR A 11 54.18 -5.38 -51.73
CA TYR A 11 54.15 -6.00 -50.40
C TYR A 11 53.72 -5.02 -49.28
N GLY A 12 52.87 -4.02 -49.58
CA GLY A 12 52.50 -2.92 -48.67
C GLY A 12 51.14 -3.05 -47.99
N ASP A 13 50.26 -3.93 -48.46
CA ASP A 13 48.83 -3.89 -48.09
C ASP A 13 48.44 -4.74 -46.87
N SER A 14 49.29 -5.68 -46.42
CA SER A 14 48.96 -6.60 -45.32
C SER A 14 49.00 -5.92 -43.94
N LEU A 15 49.95 -5.02 -43.71
CA LEU A 15 50.14 -4.36 -42.42
C LEU A 15 48.98 -3.38 -42.12
N TRP A 16 48.52 -2.65 -43.14
CA TRP A 16 47.39 -1.73 -42.99
C TRP A 16 46.08 -2.48 -42.74
N LEU A 17 45.86 -3.64 -43.37
CA LEU A 17 44.70 -4.49 -43.12
C LEU A 17 44.69 -5.07 -41.70
N GLU A 18 45.84 -5.48 -41.14
CA GLU A 18 45.92 -5.95 -39.75
C GLU A 18 45.73 -4.83 -38.73
N VAL A 19 46.34 -3.66 -38.95
CA VAL A 19 46.15 -2.47 -38.09
C VAL A 19 44.69 -2.01 -38.11
N TRP A 20 44.02 -2.07 -39.27
CA TRP A 20 42.61 -1.75 -39.41
C TRP A 20 41.72 -2.80 -38.72
N ARG A 21 42.03 -4.09 -38.86
CA ARG A 21 41.33 -5.20 -38.15
C ARG A 21 41.46 -5.09 -36.62
N LEU A 22 42.64 -4.80 -36.10
CA LEU A 22 42.88 -4.63 -34.66
C LEU A 22 42.18 -3.38 -34.12
N SER A 23 42.20 -2.28 -34.86
CA SER A 23 41.52 -1.03 -34.51
C SER A 23 40.00 -1.18 -34.53
N ALA A 24 39.45 -1.84 -35.54
CA ALA A 24 38.03 -2.16 -35.65
C ALA A 24 37.58 -3.11 -34.52
N ALA A 25 38.35 -4.16 -34.21
CA ALA A 25 38.06 -5.07 -33.09
C ALA A 25 38.13 -4.36 -31.72
N ARG A 26 39.08 -3.44 -31.53
CA ARG A 26 39.21 -2.64 -30.31
C ARG A 26 38.06 -1.63 -30.17
N SER A 27 37.60 -1.06 -31.29
CA SER A 27 36.40 -0.21 -31.34
C SER A 27 35.15 -1.01 -31.00
N PHE A 28 34.96 -2.18 -31.63
CA PHE A 28 33.83 -3.07 -31.39
C PHE A 28 33.77 -3.55 -29.94
N LYS A 29 34.92 -3.88 -29.33
CA LYS A 29 35.01 -4.29 -27.92
C LYS A 29 34.68 -3.13 -26.96
N LYS A 30 35.08 -1.90 -27.27
CA LYS A 30 34.70 -0.69 -26.51
C LYS A 30 33.20 -0.42 -26.61
N HIS A 31 32.64 -0.47 -27.82
CA HIS A 31 31.19 -0.32 -28.03
C HIS A 31 30.43 -1.41 -27.27
N LEU A 32 30.85 -2.67 -27.34
CA LEU A 32 30.22 -3.79 -26.62
C LEU A 32 30.25 -3.60 -25.09
N ILE A 33 31.36 -3.10 -24.53
CA ILE A 33 31.47 -2.79 -23.09
C ILE A 33 30.55 -1.62 -22.71
N VAL A 34 30.48 -0.58 -23.53
CA VAL A 34 29.57 0.57 -23.30
C VAL A 34 28.10 0.14 -23.39
N PHE A 35 27.73 -0.68 -24.37
CA PHE A 35 26.39 -1.25 -24.49
C PHE A 35 26.04 -2.16 -23.30
N HIS A 36 26.97 -3.00 -22.83
CA HIS A 36 26.77 -3.77 -21.61
C HIS A 36 26.55 -2.87 -20.39
N LYS A 37 27.43 -1.88 -20.17
CA LYS A 37 27.27 -0.95 -19.03
C LYS A 37 25.96 -0.18 -19.08
N LEU A 38 25.54 0.27 -20.26
CA LEU A 38 24.28 0.98 -20.46
C LEU A 38 23.08 0.06 -20.23
N SER A 39 23.15 -1.19 -20.71
CA SER A 39 22.11 -2.20 -20.51
C SER A 39 21.97 -2.59 -19.04
N TRP A 40 23.09 -2.74 -18.30
CA TRP A 40 23.09 -2.95 -16.85
C TRP A 40 22.53 -1.75 -16.07
N LEU A 41 22.84 -0.51 -16.49
CA LEU A 41 22.27 0.71 -15.91
C LEU A 41 20.76 0.80 -16.14
N ILE A 42 20.28 0.47 -17.34
CA ILE A 42 18.85 0.44 -17.67
C ILE A 42 18.13 -0.66 -16.87
N LEU A 43 18.72 -1.86 -16.75
CA LEU A 43 18.17 -2.94 -15.95
C LEU A 43 18.07 -2.55 -14.46
N LEU A 44 19.09 -1.88 -13.92
CA LEU A 44 19.09 -1.36 -12.56
C LEU A 44 17.97 -0.32 -12.35
N LEU A 45 17.77 0.60 -13.30
CA LEU A 45 16.70 1.60 -13.24
C LEU A 45 15.29 0.97 -13.32
N ILE A 46 15.11 -0.07 -14.13
CA ILE A 46 13.83 -0.80 -14.22
C ILE A 46 13.51 -1.51 -12.90
N LEU A 47 14.51 -2.11 -12.24
CA LEU A 47 14.33 -2.78 -10.94
C LEU A 47 13.94 -1.81 -9.82
N VAL A 48 14.42 -0.56 -9.84
CA VAL A 48 14.07 0.46 -8.84
C VAL A 48 12.63 0.98 -9.01
N SER A 49 12.09 1.00 -10.23
CA SER A 49 10.71 1.43 -10.50
C SER A 49 9.63 0.41 -10.12
N ALA A 50 9.99 -0.82 -9.75
CA ALA A 50 9.03 -1.87 -9.43
C ALA A 50 8.41 -1.77 -8.02
N CYS A 51 8.87 -0.85 -7.17
CA CYS A 51 8.37 -0.67 -5.79
C CYS A 51 7.52 0.59 -5.64
N SER A 52 6.37 0.64 -6.33
CA SER A 52 5.41 1.76 -6.21
C SER A 52 3.96 1.29 -6.18
N GLN A 53 3.67 0.17 -5.52
CA GLN A 53 2.29 -0.12 -5.12
C GLN A 53 2.05 0.54 -3.76
N GLY A 54 1.43 1.73 -3.79
CA GLY A 54 0.75 2.24 -2.62
C GLY A 54 -0.19 1.15 -2.12
N ARG A 55 0.01 0.70 -0.88
CA ARG A 55 -0.84 -0.32 -0.26
C ARG A 55 -2.26 0.19 -0.29
N ARG A 56 -3.15 -0.48 -1.03
CA ARG A 56 -4.56 -0.07 -1.18
C ARG A 56 -5.35 -0.40 0.07
N LEU A 57 -6.35 0.42 0.35
CA LEU A 57 -7.31 0.18 1.43
C LEU A 57 -8.13 -1.08 1.08
N ALA A 58 -8.27 -2.01 2.02
CA ALA A 58 -9.16 -3.16 1.87
C ALA A 58 -10.62 -2.71 1.77
N ASP A 59 -11.50 -3.54 1.20
CA ASP A 59 -12.93 -3.24 1.22
C ASP A 59 -13.44 -3.13 2.66
N PHE A 60 -14.45 -2.28 2.88
CA PHE A 60 -15.01 -2.09 4.22
C PHE A 60 -15.76 -3.34 4.68
N SER A 61 -15.64 -3.63 5.97
CA SER A 61 -16.37 -4.68 6.67
C SER A 61 -16.60 -4.21 8.10
N SER A 62 -17.74 -4.53 8.70
CA SER A 62 -18.00 -4.34 10.13
C SER A 62 -18.32 -5.67 10.78
N ASP A 63 -17.86 -5.89 12.00
CA ASP A 63 -18.23 -7.05 12.83
C ASP A 63 -19.11 -6.65 14.03
N GLY A 64 -19.69 -5.45 13.99
CA GLY A 64 -20.44 -4.88 15.09
C GLY A 64 -19.51 -4.50 16.24
N CYS A 65 -19.84 -4.90 17.46
CA CYS A 65 -19.07 -4.54 18.65
C CYS A 65 -17.91 -5.52 18.94
N SER A 66 -17.39 -6.22 17.92
CA SER A 66 -16.31 -7.21 17.93
C SER A 66 -16.30 -8.20 19.12
N LEU A 67 -15.75 -7.77 20.27
CA LEU A 67 -15.59 -8.57 21.50
C LEU A 67 -16.62 -8.23 22.59
N PHE A 68 -17.60 -7.41 22.25
CA PHE A 68 -18.63 -6.93 23.15
C PHE A 68 -20.02 -7.23 22.55
N PRO A 69 -21.06 -7.46 23.35
CA PRO A 69 -22.40 -7.65 22.80
C PRO A 69 -22.87 -6.44 21.99
N ASP A 70 -23.56 -6.66 20.88
CA ASP A 70 -24.13 -5.58 20.05
C ASP A 70 -25.37 -4.92 20.66
N ARG A 71 -25.96 -5.60 21.65
CA ARG A 71 -27.22 -5.24 22.29
C ARG A 71 -27.27 -5.78 23.71
N ASN A 72 -28.20 -5.28 24.49
CA ASN A 72 -28.47 -5.82 25.81
C ASN A 72 -29.06 -7.23 25.69
N LEU A 73 -28.56 -8.17 26.49
CA LEU A 73 -29.01 -9.57 26.45
C LEU A 73 -30.34 -9.79 27.19
N ILE A 74 -30.83 -8.78 27.91
CA ILE A 74 -32.02 -8.84 28.78
C ILE A 74 -33.07 -7.82 28.33
N THR A 75 -32.65 -6.60 27.99
CA THR A 75 -33.54 -5.51 27.56
C THR A 75 -33.56 -5.37 26.04
N LYS A 76 -34.40 -4.46 25.52
CA LYS A 76 -34.46 -4.12 24.08
C LYS A 76 -33.44 -3.06 23.66
N ALA A 77 -32.53 -2.65 24.54
CA ALA A 77 -31.53 -1.65 24.21
C ALA A 77 -30.52 -2.23 23.21
N ASP A 78 -30.25 -1.48 22.13
CA ASP A 78 -29.39 -1.86 21.02
C ASP A 78 -28.42 -0.71 20.74
N TRP A 79 -27.15 -1.02 20.50
CA TRP A 79 -26.11 -0.04 20.17
C TRP A 79 -25.26 -0.49 18.99
N CYS A 80 -25.74 -1.44 18.18
CA CYS A 80 -24.95 -1.97 17.07
C CYS A 80 -24.58 -0.88 16.06
N GLU A 81 -25.49 0.07 15.79
CA GLU A 81 -25.23 1.24 14.94
C GLU A 81 -24.04 2.09 15.45
N CYS A 82 -23.90 2.23 16.78
CA CYS A 82 -22.76 2.95 17.35
C CYS A 82 -21.44 2.25 17.03
N CYS A 83 -21.43 0.91 17.09
CA CYS A 83 -20.25 0.11 16.77
C CYS A 83 -19.97 0.10 15.26
N PHE A 84 -20.99 0.06 14.41
CA PHE A 84 -20.84 0.17 12.96
C PHE A 84 -20.19 1.51 12.53
N GLU A 85 -20.61 2.62 13.12
CA GLU A 85 -19.97 3.93 12.89
C GLU A 85 -18.53 3.97 13.39
N HIS A 86 -18.26 3.33 14.52
CA HIS A 86 -16.91 3.21 15.10
C HIS A 86 -15.99 2.39 14.17
N ASP A 87 -16.48 1.25 13.68
CA ASP A 87 -15.81 0.40 12.70
C ASP A 87 -15.48 1.15 11.42
N THR A 88 -16.39 2.00 10.93
CA THR A 88 -16.13 2.86 9.76
C THR A 88 -14.90 3.75 9.99
N SER A 89 -14.73 4.27 11.20
CA SER A 89 -13.59 5.11 11.57
C SER A 89 -12.32 4.28 11.77
N TYR A 90 -12.44 3.13 12.44
CA TYR A 90 -11.33 2.22 12.72
C TYR A 90 -10.79 1.54 11.46
N TRP A 91 -11.63 1.21 10.50
CA TRP A 91 -11.23 0.71 9.19
C TRP A 91 -10.37 1.74 8.46
N LYS A 92 -10.84 3.01 8.37
CA LYS A 92 -10.10 4.12 7.76
C LYS A 92 -8.78 4.35 8.47
N GLY A 93 -8.77 4.34 9.80
CA GLY A 93 -7.65 4.82 10.58
C GLY A 93 -7.47 6.34 10.46
N GLY A 94 -6.26 6.83 10.73
CA GLY A 94 -5.97 8.26 10.81
C GLY A 94 -4.99 8.59 11.94
N SER A 95 -4.97 9.84 12.37
CA SER A 95 -4.20 10.35 13.50
C SER A 95 -4.67 9.77 14.85
N LYS A 96 -3.85 9.98 15.88
CA LYS A 96 -4.20 9.61 17.26
C LYS A 96 -5.40 10.41 17.80
N GLN A 97 -5.56 11.64 17.34
CA GLN A 97 -6.67 12.51 17.73
C GLN A 97 -7.99 12.04 17.11
N GLU A 98 -7.99 11.68 15.82
CA GLU A 98 -9.16 11.10 15.15
C GLU A 98 -9.59 9.78 15.81
N ARG A 99 -8.64 8.94 16.25
CA ARG A 99 -8.98 7.75 17.04
C ARG A 99 -9.69 8.11 18.34
N GLU A 100 -9.17 9.08 19.09
CA GLU A 100 -9.79 9.50 20.35
C GLU A 100 -11.19 10.09 20.13
N GLU A 101 -11.38 10.86 19.06
CA GLU A 101 -12.69 11.39 18.67
C GLU A 101 -13.66 10.27 18.30
N ALA A 102 -13.24 9.28 17.51
CA ALA A 102 -14.05 8.11 17.19
C ALA A 102 -14.46 7.33 18.46
N ASP A 103 -13.53 7.12 19.38
CA ASP A 103 -13.79 6.43 20.65
C ASP A 103 -14.78 7.22 21.55
N ARG A 104 -14.67 8.55 21.59
CA ARG A 104 -15.61 9.42 22.33
C ARG A 104 -16.99 9.48 21.67
N LYS A 105 -17.05 9.43 20.34
CA LYS A 105 -18.31 9.35 19.60
C LYS A 105 -19.04 8.04 19.93
N LEU A 106 -18.33 6.92 19.95
CA LEU A 106 -18.86 5.62 20.38
C LEU A 106 -19.44 5.71 21.81
N GLN A 107 -18.67 6.25 22.76
CA GLN A 107 -19.12 6.44 24.15
C GLN A 107 -20.42 7.25 24.22
N SER A 108 -20.47 8.39 23.53
CA SER A 108 -21.64 9.28 23.51
C SER A 108 -22.87 8.60 22.89
N CYS A 109 -22.69 7.90 21.77
CA CYS A 109 -23.76 7.18 21.09
C CYS A 109 -24.35 6.08 21.97
N ILE A 110 -23.51 5.28 22.63
CA ILE A 110 -23.96 4.23 23.55
C ILE A 110 -24.71 4.85 24.74
N LEU A 111 -24.18 5.92 25.33
CA LEU A 111 -24.85 6.61 26.43
C LEU A 111 -26.24 7.13 26.01
N GLU A 112 -26.35 7.72 24.81
CA GLU A 112 -27.62 8.22 24.28
C GLU A 112 -28.64 7.08 24.06
N LYS A 113 -28.21 5.95 23.46
CA LYS A 113 -29.11 4.83 23.17
C LYS A 113 -29.53 4.02 24.39
N THR A 114 -28.69 3.97 25.43
CA THR A 114 -28.89 3.07 26.57
C THR A 114 -29.23 3.78 27.87
N GLY A 115 -28.83 5.04 28.03
CA GLY A 115 -28.89 5.76 29.30
C GLY A 115 -27.95 5.19 30.36
N ASP A 116 -27.05 4.27 30.01
CA ASP A 116 -26.16 3.57 30.94
C ASP A 116 -24.73 4.14 30.85
N PRO A 117 -24.33 5.03 31.79
CA PRO A 117 -22.99 5.62 31.78
C PRO A 117 -21.90 4.60 32.12
N ILE A 118 -22.20 3.56 32.90
CA ILE A 118 -21.21 2.54 33.26
C ILE A 118 -20.87 1.72 32.02
N LEU A 119 -21.88 1.35 31.24
CA LEU A 119 -21.71 0.67 29.96
C LEU A 119 -20.88 1.53 28.99
N ALA A 120 -21.28 2.80 28.79
CA ALA A 120 -20.59 3.71 27.89
C ALA A 120 -19.11 3.89 28.26
N ASP A 121 -18.81 4.10 29.55
CA ASP A 121 -17.44 4.23 30.05
C ASP A 121 -16.64 2.93 29.92
N THR A 122 -17.28 1.78 30.13
CA THR A 122 -16.64 0.47 29.96
C THR A 122 -16.22 0.26 28.51
N VAL A 123 -17.11 0.54 27.57
CA VAL A 123 -16.82 0.41 26.13
C VAL A 123 -15.73 1.40 25.72
N TYR A 124 -15.82 2.67 26.14
CA TYR A 124 -14.78 3.67 25.87
C TYR A 124 -13.40 3.18 26.31
N ASN A 125 -13.28 2.78 27.57
CA ASN A 125 -12.00 2.30 28.10
C ASN A 125 -11.52 1.05 27.35
N GLY A 126 -12.43 0.11 27.05
CA GLY A 126 -12.14 -1.08 26.26
C GLY A 126 -11.50 -0.75 24.91
N VAL A 127 -12.10 0.13 24.12
CA VAL A 127 -11.56 0.51 22.80
C VAL A 127 -10.27 1.34 22.92
N ARG A 128 -10.11 2.17 23.96
CA ARG A 128 -8.85 2.90 24.23
C ARG A 128 -7.69 1.95 24.49
N PHE A 129 -7.92 0.91 25.29
CA PHE A 129 -6.88 -0.06 25.64
C PHE A 129 -6.65 -1.13 24.57
N GLY A 130 -7.68 -1.58 23.85
CA GLY A 130 -7.59 -2.70 22.90
C GLY A 130 -7.44 -2.31 21.43
N GLY A 131 -7.80 -1.08 21.05
CA GLY A 131 -7.88 -0.62 19.66
C GLY A 131 -6.60 -0.06 19.04
N SER A 132 -5.44 -0.24 19.67
CA SER A 132 -4.17 0.36 19.21
C SER A 132 -3.76 -0.18 17.83
N PRO A 133 -3.23 0.65 16.91
CA PRO A 133 -2.74 0.19 15.60
C PRO A 133 -1.52 -0.74 15.69
N TYR A 134 -0.91 -0.84 16.87
CA TYR A 134 0.25 -1.70 17.13
C TYR A 134 -0.12 -3.12 17.54
N PHE A 135 -1.38 -3.38 17.87
CA PHE A 135 -1.80 -4.74 18.19
C PHE A 135 -2.11 -5.54 16.92
N TYR A 136 -1.79 -6.82 16.97
CA TYR A 136 -2.09 -7.76 15.90
C TYR A 136 -3.50 -8.33 16.10
N ASN A 137 -4.50 -7.46 15.99
CA ASN A 137 -5.92 -7.83 16.00
C ASN A 137 -6.64 -7.25 14.76
N TRP A 138 -7.78 -7.85 14.43
CA TRP A 138 -8.57 -7.50 13.25
C TRP A 138 -9.39 -6.21 13.42
N TYR A 139 -9.62 -5.77 14.67
CA TYR A 139 -10.34 -4.54 15.02
C TYR A 139 -9.41 -3.37 15.41
N ARG A 140 -8.11 -3.42 15.06
CA ARG A 140 -7.17 -2.32 15.37
C ARG A 140 -7.55 -1.03 14.64
N TRP A 141 -7.10 0.10 15.17
CA TRP A 141 -7.08 1.35 14.41
C TRP A 141 -6.32 1.18 13.08
N GLY A 142 -6.97 1.53 11.98
CA GLY A 142 -6.49 1.34 10.61
C GLY A 142 -6.53 -0.11 10.12
N TYR A 143 -7.49 -0.95 10.58
CA TYR A 143 -7.52 -2.36 10.20
C TYR A 143 -7.75 -2.60 8.70
N GLY A 144 -8.31 -1.62 7.97
CA GLY A 144 -8.46 -1.68 6.52
C GLY A 144 -7.13 -1.64 5.76
N TRP A 145 -6.02 -1.31 6.43
CA TRP A 145 -4.70 -1.25 5.82
C TRP A 145 -3.82 -2.39 6.28
N ASP A 146 -2.78 -2.71 5.52
CA ASP A 146 -1.75 -3.63 6.02
C ASP A 146 -1.19 -3.16 7.38
N TYR A 147 -0.72 -4.14 8.15
CA TYR A 147 -0.09 -3.88 9.44
C TYR A 147 1.10 -2.91 9.29
N GLY A 148 1.24 -1.99 10.25
CA GLY A 148 2.30 -0.99 10.27
C GLY A 148 1.90 0.41 9.78
N ARG A 149 0.64 0.65 9.37
CA ARG A 149 0.17 2.02 9.04
C ARG A 149 0.30 2.99 10.22
N GLY A 150 -0.01 2.55 11.44
CA GLY A 150 0.06 3.40 12.63
C GLY A 150 -0.96 4.54 12.62
N TYR A 151 -0.57 5.69 13.20
CA TYR A 151 -1.41 6.88 13.29
C TYR A 151 -1.19 7.85 12.12
N LYS A 152 -1.29 7.34 10.88
CA LYS A 152 -1.09 8.14 9.67
C LYS A 152 -2.43 8.70 9.17
N PRO A 153 -2.60 10.04 9.12
CA PRO A 153 -3.76 10.67 8.48
C PRO A 153 -3.92 10.21 7.04
N LEU A 154 -5.16 10.17 6.55
CA LEU A 154 -5.44 9.84 5.16
C LEU A 154 -5.05 11.01 4.26
N SER A 155 -4.45 10.72 3.10
CA SER A 155 -4.32 11.70 2.02
C SER A 155 -5.69 11.95 1.36
N PRO A 156 -5.86 13.02 0.58
CA PRO A 156 -7.10 13.27 -0.16
C PRO A 156 -7.51 12.09 -1.05
N GLU A 157 -6.55 11.42 -1.70
CA GLU A 157 -6.79 10.26 -2.54
C GLU A 157 -7.24 9.04 -1.71
N GLU A 158 -6.64 8.83 -0.53
CA GLU A 158 -7.04 7.76 0.39
C GLU A 158 -8.45 8.03 0.98
N GLN A 159 -8.81 9.29 1.20
CA GLN A 159 -10.15 9.69 1.65
C GLN A 159 -11.20 9.40 0.58
N GLU A 160 -10.91 9.72 -0.68
CA GLU A 160 -11.79 9.41 -1.82
C GLU A 160 -11.95 7.89 -2.01
N GLU A 161 -10.85 7.13 -1.93
CA GLU A 161 -10.90 5.66 -1.98
C GLU A 161 -11.79 5.09 -0.86
N ALA A 162 -11.63 5.61 0.37
CA ALA A 162 -12.44 5.19 1.50
C ALA A 162 -13.93 5.49 1.30
N GLN A 163 -14.26 6.64 0.72
CA GLN A 163 -15.64 6.99 0.41
C GLN A 163 -16.25 6.05 -0.63
N ILE A 164 -15.54 5.79 -1.74
CA ILE A 164 -16.02 4.89 -2.80
C ILE A 164 -16.29 3.48 -2.26
N LYS A 165 -15.41 2.97 -1.39
CA LYS A 165 -15.56 1.64 -0.77
C LYS A 165 -16.75 1.59 0.19
N LEU A 166 -16.99 2.63 0.99
CA LEU A 166 -18.18 2.72 1.83
C LEU A 166 -19.46 2.80 1.01
N GLU A 167 -19.49 3.63 -0.03
CA GLU A 167 -20.65 3.70 -0.95
C GLU A 167 -20.93 2.35 -1.60
N THR A 168 -19.87 1.60 -1.96
CA THR A 168 -19.99 0.26 -2.51
C THR A 168 -20.58 -0.70 -1.48
N TYR A 169 -20.06 -0.70 -0.25
CA TYR A 169 -20.59 -1.49 0.86
C TYR A 169 -22.09 -1.24 1.08
N PHE A 170 -22.51 0.03 1.13
CA PHE A 170 -23.91 0.38 1.34
C PHE A 170 -24.84 0.00 0.19
N LYS A 171 -24.32 -0.09 -1.04
CA LYS A 171 -25.07 -0.55 -2.21
C LYS A 171 -25.28 -2.06 -2.18
N THR A 172 -24.27 -2.82 -1.72
CA THR A 172 -24.29 -4.29 -1.71
C THR A 172 -24.93 -4.89 -0.45
N ASN A 173 -24.84 -4.20 0.69
CA ASN A 173 -25.33 -4.68 1.99
C ASN A 173 -26.51 -3.81 2.47
N LYS A 174 -27.69 -4.01 1.88
CA LYS A 174 -28.89 -3.22 2.21
C LYS A 174 -29.58 -3.65 3.51
N ASP A 175 -29.41 -4.91 3.89
CA ASP A 175 -30.09 -5.53 5.03
C ASP A 175 -29.14 -5.72 6.24
N ASP A 176 -28.03 -4.98 6.27
CA ASP A 176 -27.07 -5.05 7.38
C ASP A 176 -27.76 -4.60 8.68
N THR A 177 -27.79 -5.48 9.68
CA THR A 177 -28.62 -5.33 10.88
C THR A 177 -28.14 -4.24 11.83
N CYS A 178 -26.93 -3.73 11.63
CA CYS A 178 -26.31 -2.70 12.45
C CYS A 178 -26.24 -1.34 11.75
N ARG A 179 -26.90 -1.24 10.59
CA ARG A 179 -26.97 -0.04 9.76
C ARG A 179 -28.25 0.76 10.02
#